data_AF-A0A6M1ZNE4-F1
#
_entry.id   AF-A0A6M1ZNE4-F1
#
_cell.length_a   1.000
_cell.length_b   1.000
_cell.length_c   1.000
_cell.angle_alpha   90.00
_cell.angle_beta   90.00
_cell.angle_gamma   90.00
#
_symmetry.space_group_name_H-M   'P 1'
#
loop_
_entity.id
_entity.type
_entity.pdbx_description
1 polymer ?
#
loop_
_entity_poly.entity_id
_entity_poly.type
_entity_poly.pdbx_seq_one_letter_code
_entity_poly.pdbx_strand_id
1 'polypeptide(L)' 'MRRRQAIEPHIGHMKNDGKLGKNYLKGPSGDLFNAILCGVGHNLRLIYNGLAPRRRRPRFSG' A
#
# COMPACT_ATOMS: atom_id res chain seq x y z
N MET A 1 11.87 10.93 15.77
CA MET A 1 11.45 11.61 14.52
C MET A 1 11.82 10.78 13.27
N ARG A 2 11.41 9.49 13.19
CA ARG A 2 11.76 8.57 12.07
C ARG A 2 10.55 8.04 11.28
N ARG A 3 9.32 8.29 11.76
CA ARG A 3 8.08 7.82 11.11
C ARG A 3 7.81 8.49 9.75
N ARG A 4 8.19 9.77 9.57
CA ARG A 4 7.99 10.48 8.30
C ARG A 4 8.85 9.93 7.16
N GLN A 5 10.08 9.49 7.44
CA GLN A 5 10.95 8.88 6.42
C GLN A 5 10.44 7.53 5.92
N ALA A 6 9.64 6.83 6.74
CA ALA A 6 9.00 5.58 6.34
C ALA A 6 7.77 5.80 5.43
N ILE A 7 7.26 7.04 5.30
CA ILE A 7 6.07 7.32 4.48
C ILE A 7 6.43 7.40 2.99
N GLU A 8 7.57 8.00 2.64
CA GLU A 8 8.05 8.10 1.25
C GLU A 8 8.06 6.76 0.49
N PRO A 9 8.62 5.66 1.03
CA PRO A 9 8.57 4.37 0.34
C PRO A 9 7.16 3.80 0.22
N HIS A 10 6.26 4.09 1.17
CA HIS A 10 4.85 3.69 1.04
C HIS A 10 4.13 4.49 -0.05
N ILE A 11 4.38 5.79 -0.17
CA ILE A 11 3.83 6.62 -1.26
C ILE A 11 4.36 6.14 -2.61
N GLY A 12 5.66 5.84 -2.71
CA GLY A 12 6.25 5.25 -3.91
C GLY A 12 5.59 3.93 -4.31
N HIS A 13 5.40 3.02 -3.34
CA HIS A 13 4.71 1.75 -3.58
C HIS A 13 3.24 1.94 -3.99
N MET A 14 2.52 2.87 -3.38
CA MET A 14 1.14 3.18 -3.77
C MET A 14 1.06 3.76 -5.20
N LYS A 15 2.02 4.60 -5.60
CA LYS A 15 2.14 5.13 -6.98
C LYS A 15 2.40 4.03 -8.01
N ASN A 16 3.32 3.12 -7.71
CA ASN A 16 3.76 2.09 -8.66
C ASN A 16 2.83 0.86 -8.69
N ASP A 17 2.49 0.33 -7.52
CA ASP A 17 1.81 -0.96 -7.36
C ASP A 17 0.36 -0.80 -6.86
N GLY A 18 0.06 0.29 -6.15
CA GLY A 18 -1.25 0.57 -5.54
C GLY A 18 -2.33 1.09 -6.48
N LYS A 19 -2.08 1.18 -7.79
CA LYS A 19 -2.99 1.78 -8.80
C LYS A 19 -3.29 3.28 -8.57
N LEU A 20 -2.53 3.95 -7.71
CA LEU A 20 -2.68 5.40 -7.49
C LEU A 20 -2.44 6.20 -8.78
N GLY A 21 -1.59 5.72 -9.69
CA GLY A 21 -1.37 6.30 -11.02
C GLY A 21 -2.39 5.90 -12.10
N LYS A 22 -3.38 5.06 -11.78
CA LYS A 22 -4.39 4.58 -12.75
C LYS A 22 -5.79 4.82 -12.18
N ASN A 23 -6.25 6.06 -12.28
CA ASN A 23 -7.60 6.43 -11.87
C ASN A 23 -8.59 6.27 -13.04
N TYR A 24 -9.65 5.49 -12.83
CA TYR A 24 -10.74 5.30 -13.78
C TYR A 24 -11.97 6.17 -13.44
N LEU A 25 -11.93 6.91 -12.33
CA LEU A 25 -12.96 7.83 -11.89
C LEU A 25 -12.79 9.20 -12.57
N LYS A 26 -13.91 9.85 -12.88
CA LYS A 26 -13.90 11.10 -13.67
C LYS A 26 -13.58 12.32 -12.80
N GLY A 27 -12.56 13.08 -13.23
CA GLY A 27 -12.27 14.43 -12.72
C GLY A 27 -11.61 14.47 -11.34
N PRO A 28 -11.35 15.70 -10.82
CA PRO A 28 -10.54 15.91 -9.61
C PRO A 28 -11.09 15.23 -8.35
N SER A 29 -12.41 15.14 -8.23
CA SER A 29 -13.06 14.41 -7.13
C SER A 29 -12.77 12.91 -7.21
N GLY A 30 -12.76 12.34 -8.42
CA GLY A 30 -12.38 10.96 -8.66
C GLY A 30 -10.93 10.69 -8.27
N ASP A 31 -10.01 11.61 -8.60
CA ASP A 31 -8.59 11.50 -8.24
C ASP A 31 -8.41 11.49 -6.72
N LEU A 32 -9.13 12.36 -6.02
CA LEU A 32 -9.13 12.41 -4.56
C LEU A 32 -9.62 11.08 -3.95
N PHE A 33 -10.76 10.56 -4.44
CA PHE A 33 -11.29 9.29 -3.96
C PHE A 33 -10.37 8.11 -4.26
N ASN A 34 -9.76 8.07 -5.45
CA ASN A 34 -8.78 7.02 -5.80
C ASN A 34 -7.57 7.06 -4.87
N ALA A 35 -7.06 8.27 -4.55
CA ALA A 35 -5.94 8.43 -3.63
C ALA A 35 -6.25 7.94 -2.21
N ILE A 36 -7.43 8.31 -1.70
CA ILE A 36 -7.89 7.88 -0.36
C ILE A 36 -8.07 6.35 -0.33
N LEU A 37 -8.78 5.78 -1.29
CA LEU A 37 -9.05 4.34 -1.34
C LEU A 37 -7.77 3.51 -1.52
N CYS A 38 -6.83 3.97 -2.35
CA CYS A 38 -5.52 3.35 -2.49
C CYS A 38 -4.76 3.33 -1.16
N GLY A 39 -4.73 4.46 -0.44
CA GLY A 39 -4.11 4.57 0.88
C GLY A 39 -4.73 3.65 1.92
N VAL A 40 -6.07 3.60 1.96
CA VAL A 40 -6.82 2.70 2.84
C VAL A 40 -6.49 1.24 2.53
N GLY A 41 -6.55 0.83 1.25
CA GLY A 41 -6.26 -0.53 0.83
C GLY A 41 -4.83 -0.99 1.17
N HIS A 42 -3.84 -0.09 1.02
CA HIS A 42 -2.46 -0.34 1.44
C HIS A 42 -2.34 -0.57 2.95
N ASN A 43 -2.97 0.29 3.75
CA ASN A 43 -2.97 0.16 5.21
C ASN A 43 -3.67 -1.12 5.68
N LEU A 44 -4.81 -1.48 5.08
CA LEU A 44 -5.51 -2.73 5.37
C LEU A 44 -4.64 -3.95 5.05
N ARG A 45 -3.88 -3.92 3.94
CA ARG A 45 -2.95 -5.00 3.58
C ARG A 45 -1.81 -5.14 4.57
N LEU A 46 -1.27 -4.03 5.09
CA LEU A 46 -0.24 -4.06 6.14
C LEU A 46 -0.78 -4.69 7.42
N ILE A 47 -1.98 -4.29 7.86
CA ILE A 47 -2.65 -4.86 9.04
C ILE A 47 -2.92 -6.36 8.82
N TYR A 48 -3.50 -6.72 7.68
CA TYR A 48 -3.77 -8.11 7.33
C TYR A 48 -2.49 -8.96 7.33
N ASN A 49 -1.39 -8.47 6.74
CA ASN A 49 -0.12 -9.20 6.75
C ASN A 49 0.52 -9.31 8.14
N GLY A 50 0.23 -8.35 9.04
CA GLY A 50 0.66 -8.40 10.43
C GLY A 50 -0.15 -9.39 11.28
N LEU A 51 -1.44 -9.53 10.98
CA LEU A 51 -2.36 -10.46 11.65
C LEU A 51 -2.32 -11.87 11.05
N ALA A 52 -2.01 -11.98 9.77
CA ALA A 52 -1.89 -13.27 9.10
C ALA A 52 -0.80 -14.09 9.81
N PRO A 53 -1.04 -15.39 10.07
CA PRO A 53 -0.03 -16.23 10.63
C PRO A 53 1.20 -16.11 9.75
N ARG A 54 2.36 -15.76 10.34
CA ARG A 54 3.64 -15.78 9.63
C ARG A 54 3.78 -17.18 9.07
N ARG A 55 3.41 -17.37 7.80
CA ARG A 55 3.80 -18.54 7.02
C ARG A 55 5.31 -18.50 7.07
N ARG A 56 5.90 -19.33 7.95
CA ARG A 56 7.34 -19.56 7.97
C ARG A 56 7.66 -19.95 6.54
N ARG A 57 8.29 -19.04 5.77
CA ARG A 57 8.85 -19.42 4.48
C ARG A 57 9.71 -20.66 4.77
N PRO A 58 9.54 -21.78 4.05
CA PRO A 58 10.45 -22.89 4.23
C PRO A 58 11.83 -22.33 3.95
N ARG A 59 12.69 -22.36 4.97
CA ARG A 59 14.10 -22.05 4.81
C ARG A 59 14.64 -23.23 4.02
N PHE A 60 14.65 -23.11 2.69
CA PHE A 60 15.45 -24.00 1.88
C PHE A 60 16.90 -23.69 2.20
N SER A 61 17.44 -24.48 3.11
CA SER A 61 18.87 -24.65 3.33
C SER A 61 19.33 -25.69 2.32
N GLY A 62 20.07 -25.24 1.32
CA GLY A 62 20.85 -26.03 0.37
C GLY A 62 22.17 -25.32 0.16
#